data_AF-A0A4S3FRY4-F1
#
_entry.id   AF-A0A4S3FRY4-F1
#
_cell.length_a   1.000
_cell.length_b   1.000
_cell.length_c   1.000
_cell.angle_alpha   90.00
_cell.angle_beta   90.00
_cell.angle_gamma   90.00
#
_symmetry.space_group_name_H-M   'P 1'
#
loop_
_entity.id
_entity.type
_entity.pdbx_description
1 polymer ?
#
loop_
_entity_poly.entity_id
_entity_poly.type
_entity_poly.pdbx_seq_one_letter_code
_entity_poly.pdbx_strand_id
1 'polypeptide(L)'
;MKNKTIARAMIAVMLAGSLPAMAQDRGYRDHRDDRAQERREERREYREERREERREARRDYRDDRRDERQAYREGYRDARRGAGPRHDLYRGQRLPSAYHNRQYVVDNWRAHRLSAPPRGYHWVQVGGDYVLAAIATGIIASVLLNN
;
A
#
# COMPACT_ATOMS: atom_id res chain seq x y z
N MET A 1 -37.49 44.05 81.52
CA MET A 1 -37.36 45.51 81.36
C MET A 1 -36.03 45.82 80.69
N LYS A 2 -36.02 46.80 79.79
CA LYS A 2 -34.94 47.14 78.85
C LYS A 2 -33.95 48.10 79.52
N ASN A 3 -32.64 47.85 79.41
CA ASN A 3 -31.63 48.89 79.64
C ASN A 3 -30.76 49.03 78.38
N LYS A 4 -30.72 50.28 77.91
CA LYS A 4 -30.23 50.76 76.63
C LYS A 4 -28.80 51.33 76.76
N THR A 5 -28.04 51.18 75.66
CA THR A 5 -27.08 52.12 75.04
C THR A 5 -25.78 52.51 75.77
N ILE A 6 -24.59 52.10 75.27
CA ILE A 6 -23.63 52.78 74.35
C ILE A 6 -22.62 53.73 75.05
N ALA A 7 -21.31 53.44 74.93
CA ALA A 7 -20.22 54.36 74.51
C ALA A 7 -18.85 53.64 74.67
N ARG A 8 -18.14 53.27 73.60
CA ARG A 8 -17.19 54.06 72.78
C ARG A 8 -15.94 54.55 73.55
N ALA A 9 -14.82 53.87 73.33
CA ALA A 9 -13.47 54.42 73.44
C ALA A 9 -12.61 53.91 72.27
N MET A 10 -11.70 54.76 71.82
CA MET A 10 -11.08 54.81 70.49
C MET A 10 -9.79 54.00 70.32
N ILE A 11 -9.58 53.56 69.07
CA ILE A 11 -8.36 53.52 68.22
C ILE A 11 -7.06 52.96 68.82
N ALA A 12 -6.52 51.94 68.14
CA ALA A 12 -5.11 51.91 67.74
C ALA A 12 -4.96 51.13 66.43
N VAL A 13 -4.55 51.84 65.37
CA VAL A 13 -4.06 51.28 64.11
C VAL A 13 -2.75 50.53 64.41
N MET A 14 -2.67 49.26 64.02
CA MET A 14 -1.37 48.62 63.76
C MET A 14 -1.41 47.95 62.39
N LEU A 15 -0.73 48.60 61.46
CA LEU A 15 -0.30 48.07 60.18
C LEU A 15 0.59 46.85 60.41
N ALA A 16 0.40 45.79 59.63
CA ALA A 16 1.44 45.14 58.81
C ALA A 16 1.27 43.61 58.71
N GLY A 17 1.34 43.13 57.46
CA GLY A 17 1.79 41.78 57.10
C GLY A 17 0.71 40.71 57.20
N SER A 18 0.41 39.91 56.19
CA SER A 18 1.13 39.59 54.97
C SER A 18 0.10 39.09 53.95
N LEU A 19 0.22 39.55 52.70
CA LEU A 19 -0.54 38.97 51.59
C LEU A 19 -0.09 37.51 51.40
N PRO A 20 -0.98 36.58 51.00
CA PRO A 20 -0.51 35.30 50.49
C PRO A 20 0.35 35.59 49.27
N ALA A 21 1.60 35.13 49.29
CA ALA A 21 2.44 35.12 48.11
C ALA A 21 1.73 34.29 47.03
N MET A 22 1.35 34.94 45.94
CA MET A 22 0.91 34.28 44.72
C MET A 22 2.11 33.48 44.21
N ALA A 23 2.03 32.15 44.30
CA ALA A 23 2.95 31.27 43.59
C ALA A 23 2.71 31.46 42.08
N GLN A 24 3.68 32.08 41.40
CA GLN A 24 3.78 32.05 39.94
C GLN A 24 5.00 31.20 39.57
N ASP A 25 4.85 29.89 39.64
CA ASP A 25 5.66 28.94 38.90
C ASP A 25 4.72 28.17 37.96
N ARG A 26 4.57 28.67 36.73
CA ARG A 26 3.91 27.97 35.62
C ARG A 26 4.28 28.68 34.33
N GLY A 27 5.09 28.02 33.49
CA GLY A 27 5.33 28.56 32.16
C GLY A 27 6.30 27.82 31.25
N TYR A 28 6.95 26.73 31.67
CA TYR A 28 7.98 26.10 30.83
C TYR A 28 7.88 24.58 30.68
N ARG A 29 6.70 23.99 30.88
CA ARG A 29 6.53 22.52 30.82
C ARG A 29 5.62 22.00 29.69
N ASP A 30 4.82 22.85 29.03
CA ASP A 30 3.87 22.39 27.99
C ASP A 30 4.52 22.07 26.62
N HIS A 31 5.48 22.87 26.14
CA HIS A 31 5.98 22.72 24.75
C HIS A 31 6.81 21.45 24.49
N ARG A 32 7.15 20.67 25.54
CA ARG A 32 7.95 19.45 25.42
C ARG A 32 7.11 18.24 25.06
N ASP A 33 5.84 18.23 25.48
CA ASP A 33 4.91 17.14 25.26
C ASP A 33 4.35 17.17 23.83
N ASP A 34 4.00 18.36 23.31
CA ASP A 34 3.53 18.53 21.93
C ASP A 34 4.54 17.97 20.90
N ARG A 35 5.83 18.32 21.08
CA ARG A 35 6.91 17.87 20.18
C ARG A 35 7.25 16.38 20.34
N ALA A 36 6.93 15.78 21.49
CA ALA A 36 7.06 14.34 21.69
C ALA A 36 5.87 13.58 21.07
N GLN A 37 4.71 14.22 21.01
CA GLN A 37 3.48 13.70 20.41
C GLN A 37 3.58 13.71 18.88
N GLU A 38 4.04 14.82 18.27
CA GLU A 38 4.30 14.89 16.82
C GLU A 38 5.30 13.81 16.36
N ARG A 39 6.43 13.65 17.06
CA ARG A 39 7.41 12.58 16.74
C ARG A 39 6.84 11.17 16.90
N ARG A 40 5.86 10.98 17.78
CA ARG A 40 5.16 9.68 17.93
C ARG A 40 4.20 9.43 16.78
N GLU A 41 3.51 10.47 16.31
CA GLU A 41 2.58 10.41 15.19
C GLU A 41 3.33 10.15 13.88
N GLU A 42 4.40 10.89 13.59
CA GLU A 42 5.26 10.68 12.42
C GLU A 42 5.86 9.26 12.40
N ARG A 43 6.30 8.75 13.56
CA ARG A 43 6.78 7.36 13.69
C ARG A 43 5.67 6.33 13.51
N ARG A 44 4.41 6.69 13.77
CA ARG A 44 3.23 5.84 13.58
C ARG A 44 2.87 5.79 12.10
N GLU A 45 2.83 6.94 11.43
CA GLU A 45 2.59 7.08 10.00
C GLU A 45 3.63 6.31 9.19
N TYR A 46 4.93 6.51 9.46
CA TYR A 46 5.99 5.76 8.78
C TYR A 46 5.86 4.23 8.99
N ARG A 47 5.38 3.81 10.16
CA ARG A 47 5.12 2.39 10.45
C ARG A 47 3.87 1.86 9.74
N GLU A 48 2.89 2.72 9.49
CA GLU A 48 1.67 2.42 8.73
C GLU A 48 1.95 2.35 7.24
N GLU A 49 2.65 3.32 6.66
CA GLU A 49 3.12 3.27 5.27
C GLU A 49 3.91 1.99 5.00
N ARG A 50 4.89 1.67 5.86
CA ARG A 50 5.69 0.44 5.71
C ARG A 50 4.84 -0.84 5.88
N ARG A 51 3.73 -0.78 6.62
CA ARG A 51 2.76 -1.90 6.70
C ARG A 51 1.93 -2.01 5.44
N GLU A 52 1.55 -0.89 4.84
CA GLU A 52 0.80 -0.84 3.58
C GLU A 52 1.64 -1.34 2.42
N GLU A 53 2.88 -0.86 2.28
CA GLU A 53 3.84 -1.35 1.28
C GLU A 53 4.01 -2.88 1.39
N ARG A 54 4.15 -3.39 2.63
CA ARG A 54 4.29 -4.83 2.87
C ARG A 54 3.01 -5.63 2.61
N ARG A 55 1.84 -5.02 2.74
CA ARG A 55 0.54 -5.61 2.38
C ARG A 55 0.38 -5.64 0.86
N GLU A 56 0.82 -4.61 0.17
CA GLU A 56 0.80 -4.50 -1.29
C GLU A 56 1.73 -5.53 -1.93
N ALA A 57 2.99 -5.61 -1.48
CA ALA A 57 3.93 -6.63 -1.94
C ALA A 57 3.42 -8.06 -1.70
N ARG A 58 2.69 -8.30 -0.59
CA ARG A 58 2.04 -9.60 -0.33
C ARG A 58 0.83 -9.86 -1.23
N ARG A 59 0.09 -8.84 -1.65
CA ARG A 59 -1.00 -8.98 -2.62
C ARG A 59 -0.44 -9.36 -3.98
N ASP A 60 0.58 -8.65 -4.45
CA ASP A 60 1.26 -8.95 -5.71
C ASP A 60 1.74 -10.40 -5.77
N TYR A 61 2.47 -10.85 -4.74
CA TYR A 61 2.98 -12.23 -4.68
C TYR A 61 1.86 -13.28 -4.65
N ARG A 62 0.70 -12.96 -4.05
CA ARG A 62 -0.43 -13.88 -3.97
C ARG A 62 -1.15 -13.99 -5.32
N ASP A 63 -1.27 -12.89 -6.04
CA ASP A 63 -1.85 -12.86 -7.38
C ASP A 63 -0.95 -13.60 -8.37
N ASP A 64 0.37 -13.38 -8.35
CA ASP A 64 1.35 -14.12 -9.16
C ASP A 64 1.17 -15.64 -9.01
N ARG A 65 1.02 -16.12 -7.76
CA ARG A 65 0.87 -17.55 -7.46
C ARG A 65 -0.49 -18.12 -7.89
N ARG A 66 -1.53 -17.29 -7.90
CA ARG A 66 -2.87 -17.67 -8.35
C ARG A 66 -2.88 -17.82 -9.87
N ASP A 67 -2.24 -16.88 -10.55
CA ASP A 67 -2.08 -16.86 -12.00
C ASP A 67 -1.22 -18.03 -12.49
N GLU A 68 -0.12 -18.36 -11.80
CA GLU A 68 0.69 -19.55 -12.12
C GLU A 68 -0.14 -20.84 -12.06
N ARG A 69 -0.95 -20.99 -11.01
CA ARG A 69 -1.81 -22.17 -10.83
C ARG A 69 -2.91 -22.24 -11.88
N GLN A 70 -3.43 -21.10 -12.30
CA GLN A 70 -4.47 -21.00 -13.33
C GLN A 70 -3.89 -21.30 -14.72
N ALA A 71 -2.73 -20.72 -15.05
CA ALA A 71 -1.97 -21.00 -16.25
C ALA A 71 -1.52 -22.47 -16.33
N TYR A 72 -1.23 -23.12 -15.21
CA TYR A 72 -0.94 -24.56 -15.17
C TYR A 72 -2.18 -25.40 -15.50
N ARG A 73 -3.35 -25.02 -14.96
CA ARG A 73 -4.62 -25.71 -15.18
C ARG A 73 -5.14 -25.55 -16.60
N GLU A 74 -4.97 -24.36 -17.17
CA GLU A 74 -5.38 -24.01 -18.54
C GLU A 74 -4.46 -24.63 -19.58
N GLY A 75 -3.14 -24.57 -19.35
CA GLY A 75 -2.15 -25.20 -20.22
C GLY A 75 -2.33 -26.72 -20.41
N TYR A 76 -3.01 -27.41 -19.50
CA TYR A 76 -3.34 -28.84 -19.66
C TYR A 76 -4.51 -29.09 -20.62
N ARG A 77 -5.43 -28.12 -20.79
CA ARG A 77 -6.51 -28.19 -21.80
C ARG A 77 -5.99 -27.83 -23.19
N ASP A 78 -5.10 -26.85 -23.25
CA ASP A 78 -4.57 -26.31 -24.52
C ASP A 78 -3.38 -27.10 -25.07
N ALA A 79 -2.81 -28.04 -24.31
CA ALA A 79 -1.70 -28.90 -24.76
C ALA A 79 -2.01 -29.72 -26.04
N ARG A 80 -3.28 -29.81 -26.47
CA ARG A 80 -3.67 -30.52 -27.70
C ARG A 80 -3.63 -29.64 -28.96
N ARG A 81 -3.58 -28.31 -28.85
CA ARG A 81 -3.57 -27.38 -29.99
C ARG A 81 -2.62 -26.22 -29.71
N GLY A 82 -1.62 -26.00 -30.56
CA GLY A 82 -0.71 -24.87 -30.39
C GLY A 82 -1.41 -23.53 -30.66
N ALA A 83 -0.78 -22.45 -30.22
CA ALA A 83 -1.24 -21.09 -30.46
C ALA A 83 -0.97 -20.64 -31.90
N GLY A 84 -1.76 -19.67 -32.36
CA GLY A 84 -1.50 -18.91 -33.57
C GLY A 84 -2.11 -19.52 -34.83
N PRO A 85 -2.00 -18.83 -35.98
CA PRO A 85 -2.65 -19.26 -37.22
C PRO A 85 -2.23 -20.65 -37.71
N ARG A 86 -1.01 -21.08 -37.35
CA ARG A 86 -0.45 -22.38 -37.72
C ARG A 86 -0.58 -23.43 -36.62
N HIS A 87 -1.07 -23.06 -35.44
CA HIS A 87 -1.17 -23.93 -34.27
C HIS A 87 0.12 -24.67 -33.91
N ASP A 88 1.26 -24.04 -34.17
CA ASP A 88 2.60 -24.61 -34.04
C ASP A 88 3.35 -24.06 -32.82
N LEU A 89 2.76 -23.14 -32.07
CA LEU A 89 3.36 -22.56 -30.87
C LEU A 89 2.92 -23.31 -29.61
N TYR A 90 3.89 -23.96 -28.96
CA TYR A 90 3.65 -24.72 -27.74
C TYR A 90 4.43 -24.16 -26.56
N ARG A 91 3.95 -24.47 -25.35
CA ARG A 91 4.69 -24.22 -24.10
C ARG A 91 6.09 -24.86 -24.18
N GLY A 92 7.08 -24.13 -23.71
CA GLY A 92 8.48 -24.54 -23.68
C GLY A 92 9.24 -24.26 -24.97
N GLN A 93 8.55 -23.94 -26.06
CA GLN A 93 9.22 -23.53 -27.30
C GLN A 93 9.60 -22.06 -27.25
N ARG A 94 10.46 -21.66 -28.19
CA ARG A 94 10.83 -20.27 -28.38
C ARG A 94 9.86 -19.59 -29.35
N LEU A 95 9.39 -18.42 -28.96
CA LEU A 95 8.58 -17.57 -29.81
C LEU A 95 9.38 -17.19 -31.09
N PRO A 96 8.78 -17.33 -32.29
CA PRO A 96 9.42 -16.93 -33.52
C PRO A 96 9.78 -15.45 -33.52
N SER A 97 10.91 -15.10 -34.13
CA SER A 97 11.41 -13.72 -34.08
C SER A 97 10.47 -12.68 -34.69
N ALA A 98 9.58 -13.09 -35.59
CA ALA A 98 8.55 -12.23 -36.16
C ALA A 98 7.62 -11.64 -35.08
N TYR A 99 7.39 -12.35 -33.98
CA TYR A 99 6.48 -11.96 -32.90
C TYR A 99 7.18 -11.26 -31.72
N HIS A 100 8.51 -11.09 -31.75
CA HIS A 100 9.22 -10.29 -30.74
C HIS A 100 8.96 -8.79 -30.87
N ASN A 101 8.42 -8.34 -32.01
CA ASN A 101 8.18 -6.93 -32.23
C ASN A 101 7.09 -6.40 -31.29
N ARG A 102 7.26 -5.17 -30.82
CA ARG A 102 6.39 -4.53 -29.82
C ARG A 102 4.93 -4.42 -30.27
N GLN A 103 4.68 -4.42 -31.58
CA GLN A 103 3.33 -4.43 -32.14
C GLN A 103 2.49 -5.67 -31.76
N TYR A 104 3.14 -6.79 -31.46
CA TYR A 104 2.46 -8.01 -31.02
C TYR A 104 2.42 -8.12 -29.50
N VAL A 105 3.20 -7.31 -28.79
CA VAL A 105 3.23 -7.29 -27.33
C VAL A 105 1.97 -6.61 -26.83
N VAL A 106 1.21 -7.33 -26.03
CA VAL A 106 -0.03 -6.84 -25.42
C VAL A 106 0.32 -6.21 -24.08
N ASP A 107 0.50 -4.89 -24.09
CA ASP A 107 0.74 -4.12 -22.87
C ASP A 107 -0.54 -4.00 -22.02
N ASN A 108 -1.70 -3.84 -22.67
CA ASN A 108 -3.00 -3.68 -21.98
C ASN A 108 -3.73 -5.02 -21.80
N TRP A 109 -3.11 -5.96 -21.08
CA TRP A 109 -3.66 -7.28 -20.77
C TRP A 109 -5.07 -7.23 -20.15
N ARG A 110 -5.38 -6.17 -19.38
CA ARG A 110 -6.69 -5.96 -18.74
C ARG A 110 -7.82 -5.83 -19.75
N ALA A 111 -7.59 -5.10 -20.85
CA ALA A 111 -8.59 -4.94 -21.91
C ALA A 111 -8.90 -6.27 -22.62
N HIS A 112 -7.92 -7.17 -22.69
CA HIS A 112 -8.04 -8.49 -23.29
C HIS A 112 -8.52 -9.57 -22.31
N ARG A 113 -8.91 -9.19 -21.08
CA ARG A 113 -9.34 -10.11 -20.00
C ARG A 113 -8.28 -11.18 -19.68
N LEU A 114 -7.02 -10.88 -19.93
CA LEU A 114 -5.89 -11.74 -19.57
C LEU A 114 -5.51 -11.51 -18.11
N SER A 115 -4.79 -12.45 -17.51
CA SER A 115 -4.12 -12.21 -16.23
C SER A 115 -2.94 -11.27 -16.38
N ALA A 116 -2.52 -10.64 -15.28
CA ALA A 116 -1.31 -9.84 -15.27
C ALA A 116 -0.11 -10.71 -15.68
N PRO A 117 0.74 -10.28 -16.64
CA PRO A 117 1.93 -11.03 -16.95
C PRO A 117 2.90 -10.97 -15.75
N PRO A 118 3.44 -12.10 -15.29
CA PRO A 118 4.45 -12.12 -14.24
C PRO A 118 5.69 -11.31 -14.65
N ARG A 119 6.47 -10.86 -13.66
CA ARG A 119 7.70 -10.10 -13.93
C ARG A 119 8.63 -10.87 -14.87
N GLY A 120 9.14 -10.18 -15.88
CA GLY A 120 10.02 -10.79 -16.90
C GLY A 120 9.28 -11.53 -18.01
N TYR A 121 7.95 -11.48 -18.04
CA TYR A 121 7.11 -12.03 -19.10
C TYR A 121 6.25 -10.94 -19.74
N HIS A 122 5.80 -11.20 -20.96
CA HIS A 122 4.80 -10.38 -21.63
C HIS A 122 3.78 -11.26 -22.36
N TRP A 123 2.60 -10.69 -22.56
CA TRP A 123 1.62 -11.30 -23.46
C TRP A 123 1.94 -10.92 -24.89
N VAL A 124 1.87 -11.89 -25.79
CA VAL A 124 2.03 -11.69 -27.22
C VAL A 124 0.78 -12.20 -27.92
N GLN A 125 0.18 -11.35 -28.75
CA GLN A 125 -0.95 -11.72 -29.57
C GLN A 125 -0.45 -12.41 -30.84
N VAL A 126 -0.92 -13.63 -31.08
CA VAL A 126 -0.58 -14.42 -32.26
C VAL A 126 -1.88 -14.81 -32.96
N GLY A 127 -2.28 -14.01 -33.96
CA GLY A 127 -3.59 -14.17 -34.60
C GLY A 127 -4.71 -13.87 -33.60
N GLY A 128 -5.55 -14.87 -33.32
CA GLY A 128 -6.62 -14.79 -32.32
C GLY A 128 -6.19 -15.18 -30.90
N ASP A 129 -5.04 -15.85 -30.76
CA ASP A 129 -4.59 -16.45 -29.51
C ASP A 129 -3.59 -15.55 -28.78
N TYR A 130 -3.34 -15.86 -27.50
CA TYR A 130 -2.39 -15.16 -26.66
C TYR A 130 -1.34 -16.11 -26.10
N VAL A 131 -0.09 -15.66 -26.12
CA VAL A 131 1.07 -16.44 -25.69
C VAL A 131 1.83 -15.66 -24.64
N LEU A 132 2.12 -16.29 -23.50
CA LEU A 132 2.96 -15.69 -22.47
C LEU A 132 4.41 -16.08 -22.75
N ALA A 133 5.23 -15.10 -23.12
CA ALA A 133 6.64 -15.32 -23.45
C ALA A 133 7.57 -14.57 -22.49
N ALA A 134 8.71 -15.18 -22.17
CA ALA A 134 9.76 -14.55 -21.38
C ALA A 134 10.44 -13.44 -22.18
N ILE A 135 10.54 -12.23 -21.63
CA ILE A 135 11.10 -11.05 -22.31
C ILE A 135 12.56 -11.28 -22.71
N ALA A 136 13.34 -11.94 -21.84
CA ALA A 136 14.77 -12.16 -22.05
C ALA A 136 15.07 -13.22 -23.12
N THR A 137 14.26 -14.28 -23.20
CA THR A 137 14.58 -15.48 -23.99
C THR A 137 13.61 -15.75 -25.13
N GLY A 138 12.40 -15.21 -25.05
CA GLY A 138 11.27 -15.55 -25.92
C GLY A 138 10.67 -16.93 -25.63
N ILE A 139 11.03 -17.60 -24.53
CA ILE A 139 10.46 -18.91 -24.20
C ILE A 139 8.99 -18.76 -23.80
N ILE A 140 8.14 -19.60 -24.39
CA ILE A 140 6.71 -19.64 -24.15
C ILE A 140 6.44 -20.35 -22.82
N ALA A 141 5.97 -19.62 -21.82
CA ALA A 141 5.60 -20.15 -20.52
C ALA A 141 4.18 -20.72 -20.50
N SER A 142 3.26 -20.11 -21.25
CA SER A 142 1.89 -20.59 -21.40
C SER A 142 1.28 -20.11 -22.72
N VAL A 143 0.24 -20.82 -23.14
CA VAL A 143 -0.59 -20.51 -24.30
C VAL A 143 -2.01 -20.40 -23.79
N LEU A 144 -2.74 -19.40 -24.26
CA LEU A 144 -4.14 -19.20 -24.00
C LEU A 144 -4.87 -19.09 -25.34
N LEU A 145 -5.69 -20.09 -25.63
CA LEU A 145 -6.43 -20.17 -26.89
C LEU A 145 -7.73 -19.38 -26.76
N ASN A 146 -8.01 -18.54 -27.75
CA ASN A 146 -9.28 -17.83 -27.83
C ASN A 146 -10.21 -18.59 -28.78
N ASN A 147 -11.37 -19.03 -28.29
CA ASN A 147 -12.39 -19.74 -29.07
C ASN A 147 -13.46 -18.78 -29.63
#